data_AF-A0A2V9Q400-F1
#
_entry.id   AF-A0A2V9Q400-F1
#
_cell.length_a   1.000
_cell.length_b   1.000
_cell.length_c   1.000
_cell.angle_alpha   90.00
_cell.angle_beta   90.00
_cell.angle_gamma   90.00
#
_symmetry.space_group_name_H-M   'P 1'
#
loop_
_entity.id
_entity.type
_entity.pdbx_description
1 polymer ?
#
loop_
_entity_poly.entity_id
_entity_poly.type
_entity_poly.pdbx_seq_one_letter_code
_entity_poly.pdbx_strand_id
1 'polypeptide(L)'
;LHEILRKPKLSEARPVILSPRQDSIVVRENLEFNWKPVSRSRYYEISVVTSEGDLLWEDQTEKSVLHLPSDVVLKHGSYFVWITAYLFDGRVARSSPVRFVVKG
;
A
#
# COMPACT_ATOMS: atom_id res chain seq x y z
N LEU A 1 -20.01 -34.37 -14.35
CA LEU A 1 -18.76 -33.58 -14.15
C LEU A 1 -19.19 -32.22 -13.60
N HIS A 2 -19.14 -32.01 -12.29
CA HIS A 2 -19.54 -30.72 -11.70
C HIS A 2 -18.30 -29.83 -11.64
N GLU A 3 -18.22 -28.85 -12.53
CA GLU A 3 -17.29 -27.74 -12.37
C GLU A 3 -17.68 -26.99 -11.10
N ILE A 4 -16.87 -27.14 -10.06
CA ILE A 4 -16.96 -26.31 -8.87
C ILE A 4 -16.48 -24.92 -9.30
N LEU A 5 -17.41 -24.08 -9.76
CA LEU A 5 -17.27 -22.64 -9.68
C LEU A 5 -17.06 -22.32 -8.20
N ARG A 6 -15.80 -22.31 -7.75
CA ARG A 6 -15.42 -21.60 -6.54
C ARG A 6 -15.79 -20.14 -6.82
N LYS A 7 -17.03 -19.76 -6.54
CA LYS A 7 -17.35 -18.38 -6.20
C LYS A 7 -16.27 -18.00 -5.19
N PRO A 8 -15.40 -17.02 -5.47
CA PRO A 8 -14.42 -16.64 -4.48
C PRO A 8 -15.24 -16.36 -3.22
N LYS A 9 -14.98 -17.15 -2.17
CA LYS A 9 -15.43 -16.82 -0.82
C LYS A 9 -15.07 -15.35 -0.70
N LEU A 10 -16.04 -14.48 -0.41
CA LEU A 10 -15.86 -13.04 -0.18
C LEU A 10 -14.93 -12.83 1.02
N SER A 11 -13.69 -13.31 0.91
CA SER A 11 -12.56 -12.83 1.66
C SER A 11 -12.55 -11.36 1.35
N GLU A 12 -12.65 -10.53 2.38
CA GLU A 12 -12.37 -9.11 2.28
C GLU A 12 -11.01 -9.00 1.60
N ALA A 13 -11.04 -8.60 0.32
CA ALA A 13 -9.83 -8.51 -0.47
C ALA A 13 -9.06 -7.33 0.13
N ARG A 14 -8.06 -7.64 0.97
CA ARG A 14 -7.15 -6.63 1.47
C ARG A 14 -6.32 -6.09 0.31
N PRO A 15 -5.96 -4.80 0.31
CA PRO A 15 -5.02 -4.28 -0.68
C PRO A 15 -3.74 -5.12 -0.65
N VAL A 16 -3.17 -5.40 -1.82
CA VAL A 16 -1.89 -6.09 -1.95
C VAL A 16 -0.92 -5.13 -2.61
N ILE A 17 0.10 -4.70 -1.88
CA ILE A 17 1.14 -3.80 -2.38
C ILE A 17 1.98 -4.56 -3.41
N LEU A 18 2.11 -3.98 -4.60
CA LEU A 18 2.90 -4.47 -5.73
C LEU A 18 4.26 -3.76 -5.79
N SER A 19 4.29 -2.48 -5.41
CA SER A 19 5.49 -1.65 -5.28
C SER A 19 5.36 -0.72 -4.07
N PRO A 20 6.42 -0.55 -3.25
CA PRO A 20 7.66 -1.31 -3.29
C PRO A 20 7.43 -2.80 -2.98
N ARG A 21 8.38 -3.66 -3.37
CA ARG A 21 8.34 -5.09 -2.99
C ARG A 21 8.94 -5.26 -1.60
N GLN A 22 8.56 -6.34 -0.93
CA GLN A 22 9.12 -6.72 0.37
C GLN A 22 10.66 -6.75 0.32
N ASP A 23 11.27 -5.98 1.23
CA ASP A 23 12.70 -5.79 1.41
C ASP A 23 13.45 -5.25 0.18
N SER A 24 12.71 -4.65 -0.77
CA SER A 24 13.33 -4.05 -1.95
C SER A 24 14.12 -2.80 -1.60
N ILE A 25 15.22 -2.62 -2.33
CA ILE A 25 16.01 -1.40 -2.30
C ILE A 25 15.50 -0.49 -3.41
N VAL A 26 15.13 0.73 -3.05
CA VAL A 26 14.58 1.73 -3.97
C VAL A 26 15.45 2.98 -3.98
N VAL A 27 15.46 3.64 -5.13
CA VAL A 27 16.00 4.99 -5.31
C VAL A 27 14.82 5.94 -5.13
N ARG A 28 14.95 6.97 -4.29
CA ARG A 28 13.86 7.89 -3.93
C ARG A 28 13.15 8.44 -5.16
N GLU A 29 13.90 8.86 -6.17
CA GLU A 29 13.37 9.51 -7.38
C GLU A 29 12.43 8.59 -8.16
N ASN A 30 12.58 7.26 -8.01
CA ASN A 30 11.80 6.23 -8.69
C ASN A 30 10.76 5.57 -7.77
N LEU A 31 10.57 6.07 -6.55
CA LEU A 31 9.64 5.46 -5.59
C LEU A 31 8.18 5.73 -5.99
N GLU A 32 7.53 4.69 -6.49
CA GLU A 32 6.09 4.63 -6.70
C GLU A 32 5.47 3.59 -5.75
N PHE A 33 4.36 3.98 -5.13
CA PHE A 33 3.50 3.08 -4.38
C PHE A 33 2.36 2.60 -5.27
N ASN A 34 2.24 1.29 -5.42
CA ASN A 34 1.25 0.66 -6.29
C ASN A 34 0.67 -0.56 -5.60
N TRP A 35 -0.65 -0.74 -5.67
CA TRP A 35 -1.34 -1.87 -5.06
C TRP A 35 -2.48 -2.40 -5.93
N LYS A 36 -2.90 -3.64 -5.68
CA LYS A 36 -4.11 -4.20 -6.28
C LYS A 36 -5.35 -3.45 -5.76
N PRO A 37 -6.21 -2.91 -6.63
CA PRO A 37 -7.48 -2.32 -6.23
C PRO A 37 -8.36 -3.32 -5.47
N VAL A 38 -9.04 -2.82 -4.45
CA VAL A 38 -10.08 -3.53 -3.70
C VAL A 38 -11.43 -3.17 -4.27
N SER A 39 -12.20 -4.17 -4.69
CA SER A 39 -13.57 -3.95 -5.19
C SER A 39 -14.41 -3.20 -4.14
N ARG A 40 -15.15 -2.18 -4.60
CA ARG A 40 -16.00 -1.32 -3.76
C ARG A 40 -15.24 -0.44 -2.76
N SER A 41 -13.93 -0.25 -2.92
CA SER A 41 -13.21 0.83 -2.25
C SER A 41 -13.80 2.18 -2.67
N ARG A 42 -14.06 3.06 -1.71
CA ARG A 42 -14.34 4.47 -1.94
C ARG A 42 -13.03 5.24 -2.15
N TYR A 43 -12.08 5.03 -1.26
CA TYR A 43 -10.74 5.60 -1.34
C TYR A 43 -9.75 4.73 -0.55
N TYR A 44 -8.48 5.07 -0.68
CA TYR A 44 -7.37 4.49 0.04
C TYR A 44 -6.65 5.55 0.84
N GLU A 45 -6.03 5.13 1.92
CA GLU A 45 -5.02 5.86 2.66
C GLU A 45 -3.72 5.08 2.61
N ILE A 46 -2.65 5.77 2.25
CA ILE A 46 -1.30 5.25 2.33
C ILE A 46 -0.64 5.82 3.57
N SER A 47 0.02 5.00 4.36
CA SER A 47 0.88 5.48 5.44
C SER A 47 2.28 4.91 5.26
N VAL A 48 3.29 5.78 5.35
CA VAL A 48 4.71 5.46 5.31
C VAL A 48 5.33 5.87 6.63
N VAL A 49 6.05 4.94 7.27
CA VAL A 49 6.68 5.14 8.58
C VAL A 49 8.15 4.76 8.55
N THR A 50 8.91 5.30 9.50
CA THR A 50 10.31 4.91 9.73
C THR A 50 10.42 3.50 10.33
N SER A 51 11.64 2.98 10.49
CA SER A 51 11.88 1.71 11.18
C SER A 51 11.46 1.72 12.66
N GLU A 52 11.42 2.90 13.26
CA GLU A 52 11.02 3.13 14.65
C GLU A 52 9.49 3.24 14.79
N GLY A 53 8.77 3.32 13.67
CA GLY A 53 7.31 3.44 13.63
C GLY A 53 6.79 4.87 13.57
N ASP A 54 7.67 5.87 13.43
CA ASP A 54 7.27 7.27 13.33
C ASP A 54 6.61 7.54 11.98
N LEU A 55 5.48 8.25 12.00
CA LEU A 55 4.78 8.64 10.77
C LEU A 55 5.63 9.63 9.98
N LEU A 56 6.04 9.22 8.77
CA LEU A 56 6.77 10.08 7.85
C LEU A 56 5.83 10.77 6.88
N TRP A 57 4.89 10.01 6.29
CA TRP A 57 3.99 10.51 5.28
C TRP A 57 2.69 9.72 5.28
N GLU A 58 1.58 10.45 5.07
CA GLU A 58 0.26 9.90 4.89
C GLU A 58 -0.47 10.71 3.82
N ASP A 59 -1.24 10.02 2.98
CA ASP A 59 -2.06 10.66 1.95
C ASP A 59 -3.28 9.79 1.60
N GLN A 60 -4.29 10.42 0.99
CA GLN A 60 -5.51 9.76 0.57
C GLN A 60 -5.73 9.88 -0.95
N THR A 61 -6.23 8.81 -1.56
CA THR A 61 -6.45 8.77 -3.00
C THR A 61 -7.56 7.80 -3.38
N GLU A 62 -8.25 8.07 -4.48
CA GLU A 62 -9.19 7.12 -5.10
C GLU A 62 -8.47 6.16 -6.08
N LYS A 63 -7.22 6.47 -6.45
CA LYS A 63 -6.40 5.67 -7.36
C LYS A 63 -5.66 4.57 -6.59
N SER A 64 -5.18 3.55 -7.29
CA SER A 64 -4.35 2.48 -6.72
C SER A 64 -2.84 2.69 -6.92
N VAL A 65 -2.45 3.95 -7.13
CA VAL A 65 -1.07 4.38 -7.38
C VAL A 65 -0.85 5.77 -6.81
N LEU A 66 0.29 5.98 -6.16
CA LEU A 66 0.75 7.28 -5.65
C LEU A 66 2.26 7.41 -5.82
N HIS A 67 2.69 8.62 -6.11
CA HIS A 67 4.10 9.01 -6.11
C HIS A 67 4.38 9.78 -4.83
N LEU A 68 5.57 9.59 -4.26
CA LEU A 68 5.96 10.38 -3.11
C LEU A 68 6.17 11.85 -3.51
N PRO A 69 5.53 12.82 -2.84
CA PRO A 69 5.75 14.25 -3.08
C PRO A 69 7.23 14.64 -2.94
N SER A 70 7.70 15.62 -3.73
CA SER A 70 9.11 16.01 -3.78
C SER A 70 9.62 16.70 -2.51
N ASP A 71 8.72 17.23 -1.69
CA ASP A 71 8.98 17.83 -0.38
C ASP A 71 9.11 16.80 0.75
N VAL A 72 8.66 15.55 0.54
CA VAL A 72 8.89 14.46 1.49
C VAL A 72 10.31 13.90 1.32
N VAL A 73 11.13 14.11 2.36
CA VAL A 73 12.52 13.68 2.39
C VAL A 73 12.63 12.30 3.04
N LEU A 74 13.02 11.30 2.25
CA LEU A 74 13.47 10.00 2.72
C LEU A 74 14.99 10.00 2.83
N LYS A 75 15.52 9.77 4.03
CA LYS A 75 16.96 9.54 4.25
C LYS A 75 17.31 8.10 3.88
N HIS A 76 18.60 7.80 3.79
CA HIS A 76 19.05 6.40 3.72
C HIS A 76 18.55 5.66 4.96
N GLY A 77 17.83 4.56 4.76
CA GLY A 77 17.19 3.88 5.88
C GLY A 77 16.13 2.86 5.47
N SER A 78 15.56 2.20 6.46
CA SER A 78 14.45 1.27 6.29
C SER A 78 13.12 1.96 6.62
N TYR A 79 12.11 1.65 5.83
CA TYR A 79 10.77 2.20 5.96
C TYR A 79 9.74 1.10 5.82
N PHE A 80 8.54 1.36 6.32
CA PHE A 80 7.39 0.50 6.13
C PHE A 80 6.25 1.28 5.49
N VAL A 81 5.53 0.62 4.60
CA VAL A 81 4.31 1.15 4.00
C VAL A 81 3.17 0.17 4.16
N TRP A 82 1.96 0.68 4.41
CA TRP A 82 0.73 -0.09 4.28
C TRP A 82 -0.34 0.75 3.60
N ILE A 83 -1.34 0.05 3.04
CA ILE A 83 -2.51 0.66 2.43
C ILE A 83 -3.75 0.27 3.22
N THR A 84 -4.57 1.26 3.55
CA THR A 84 -5.88 1.07 4.15
C THR A 84 -6.94 1.41 3.10
N ALA A 85 -7.80 0.46 2.75
CA ALA A 85 -8.94 0.69 1.88
C ALA A 85 -10.20 0.97 2.72
N TYR A 86 -10.88 2.08 2.43
CA TYR A 86 -12.16 2.45 3.02
C TYR A 86 -13.26 2.15 2.01
N LEU A 87 -14.17 1.23 2.34
CA LEU A 87 -15.21 0.74 1.42
C LEU A 87 -16.52 1.55 1.56
N PHE A 88 -17.32 1.58 0.50
CA PHE A 88 -18.63 2.26 0.49
C PHE A 88 -19.62 1.74 1.54
N ASP A 89 -19.45 0.50 2.02
CA ASP A 89 -20.29 -0.11 3.06
C ASP A 89 -19.78 0.19 4.49
N GLY A 90 -18.79 1.08 4.63
CA GLY A 90 -18.22 1.49 5.91
C GLY A 90 -17.14 0.54 6.45
N ARG A 91 -16.87 -0.58 5.77
CA ARG A 91 -15.77 -1.48 6.16
C ARG A 91 -14.41 -0.92 5.81
N VAL A 92 -13.40 -1.38 6.54
CA VAL A 92 -12.00 -1.01 6.35
C VAL A 92 -11.16 -2.27 6.18
N ALA A 93 -10.29 -2.28 5.17
CA ALA A 93 -9.39 -3.39 4.89
C ALA A 93 -7.95 -2.89 4.72
N ARG A 94 -7.05 -3.34 5.58
CA ARG A 94 -5.63 -2.94 5.57
C ARG A 94 -4.74 -4.02 4.96
N SER A 95 -3.74 -3.63 4.18
CA SER A 95 -2.71 -4.55 3.67
C SER A 95 -1.80 -5.05 4.78
N SER A 96 -1.03 -6.11 4.51
CA SER A 96 0.20 -6.33 5.30
C SER A 96 1.15 -5.15 5.09
N PRO A 97 1.92 -4.75 6.11
CA PRO A 97 2.99 -3.77 5.92
C PRO A 97 4.07 -4.37 5.02
N VAL A 98 4.64 -3.54 4.16
CA VAL A 98 5.79 -3.88 3.31
C VAL A 98 6.98 -3.06 3.77
N ARG A 99 8.09 -3.75 4.06
CA ARG A 99 9.36 -3.10 4.33
C ARG A 99 10.07 -2.77 3.01
N PHE A 100 10.70 -1.60 2.93
CA PHE A 100 11.60 -1.23 1.85
C PHE A 100 12.78 -0.41 2.38
N VAL A 101 13.86 -0.35 1.60
CA VAL A 101 15.08 0.37 1.97
C VAL A 101 15.36 1.44 0.94
N VAL A 102 15.56 2.67 1.39
CA VAL A 102 15.98 3.78 0.52
C VAL A 102 17.50 3.82 0.52
N LYS A 103 18.08 3.71 -0.67
CA LYS A 103 19.45 4.17 -0.94
C LYS A 103 19.36 5.56 -1.58
N GLY A 104 20.36 6.38 -1.35
CA GLY A 104 20.58 7.60 -2.12
C GLY A 104 22.04 7.70 -2.49
#